data_AF-A0A9D7LBS4-F1
#
_entry.id   AF-A0A9D7LBS4-F1
#
_cell.length_a   1.000
_cell.length_b   1.000
_cell.length_c   1.000
_cell.angle_alpha   90.00
_cell.angle_beta   90.00
_cell.angle_gamma   90.00
#
_symmetry.space_group_name_H-M   'P 1'
#
loop_
_entity.id
_entity.type
_entity.pdbx_description
1 polymer ?
#
loop_
_entity_poly.entity_id
_entity_poly.type
_entity_poly.pdbx_seq_one_letter_code
_entity_poly.pdbx_strand_id
1 'polypeptide(L)' 'DPILMCTTPEIVRHEAGRLLESMRGTAGHIFNLGHGITPQARLECMQALVDTVTGWH' A
#
# COMPACT_ATOMS: atom_id res chain seq x y z
N ASP A 1 7.02 2.20 2.82
CA ASP A 1 8.42 1.75 2.69
C ASP A 1 8.46 0.63 1.65
N PRO A 2 9.38 0.63 0.65
CA PRO A 2 9.51 -0.46 -0.32
C PRO A 2 9.70 -1.86 0.28
N ILE A 3 10.22 -1.97 1.52
CA ILE A 3 10.32 -3.25 2.23
C ILE A 3 8.96 -3.96 2.30
N LEU A 4 7.87 -3.19 2.38
CA LEU A 4 6.50 -3.73 2.41
C LEU A 4 6.22 -4.61 1.18
N MET A 5 6.79 -4.28 0.02
CA MET A 5 6.63 -5.03 -1.22
C MET A 5 7.41 -6.36 -1.25
N CYS A 6 8.26 -6.61 -0.26
CA CYS A 6 8.99 -7.87 -0.08
C CYS A 6 8.34 -8.80 0.96
N THR A 7 7.19 -8.42 1.53
CA THR A 7 6.48 -9.18 2.58
C THR A 7 5.40 -10.10 1.97
N THR A 8 4.23 -10.28 2.61
CA THR A 8 3.09 -11.03 2.07
C THR A 8 1.95 -10.08 1.65
N PRO A 9 1.06 -10.46 0.73
CA PRO A 9 -0.06 -9.63 0.31
C PRO A 9 -0.98 -9.23 1.49
N GLU A 10 -1.12 -10.09 2.50
CA GLU A 10 -1.89 -9.83 3.71
C GLU A 10 -1.30 -8.67 4.53
N ILE A 11 0.03 -8.66 4.71
CA ILE A 11 0.73 -7.58 5.41
C ILE A 11 0.56 -6.27 4.64
N VAL A 12 0.65 -6.31 3.31
CA VAL A 12 0.42 -5.12 2.47
C VAL A 12 -0.99 -4.57 2.65
N ARG A 13 -2.02 -5.41 2.57
CA ARG A 13 -3.42 -5.00 2.78
C ARG A 13 -3.61 -4.35 4.14
N HIS A 14 -3.07 -4.97 5.19
CA HIS A 14 -3.16 -4.46 6.56
C HIS A 14 -2.53 -3.08 6.70
N GLU A 15 -1.26 -2.91 6.28
CA GLU A 15 -0.56 -1.64 6.43
C GLU A 15 -1.12 -0.53 5.54
N ALA A 16 -1.52 -0.85 4.31
CA ALA A 16 -2.17 0.11 3.42
C ALA A 16 -3.52 0.57 4.01
N GLY A 17 -4.34 -0.35 4.51
CA GLY A 17 -5.61 -0.03 5.16
C GLY A 17 -5.41 0.83 6.42
N ARG A 18 -4.43 0.50 7.25
CA ARG A 18 -4.08 1.30 8.45
C ARG A 18 -3.69 2.74 8.09
N LEU A 19 -2.91 2.92 7.02
CA LEU A 19 -2.53 4.26 6.55
C LEU A 19 -3.74 5.03 6.01
N LEU A 20 -4.57 4.39 5.18
CA LEU A 20 -5.77 5.03 4.62
C LEU A 20 -6.74 5.46 5.73
N GLU A 21 -6.95 4.62 6.74
CA GLU A 21 -7.78 4.95 7.90
C GLU A 21 -7.23 6.15 8.68
N SER A 22 -5.90 6.24 8.85
CA SER A 22 -5.27 7.39 9.51
C SER A 22 -5.46 8.71 8.75
N MET A 23 -5.81 8.64 7.45
CA MET A 23 -6.07 9.79 6.59
C MET A 23 -7.57 10.07 6.41
N ARG A 24 -8.46 9.25 7.01
CA ARG A 24 -9.92 9.38 6.83
C ARG A 24 -10.39 10.80 7.16
N GLY A 25 -11.24 11.35 6.29
CA GLY A 25 -11.77 12.70 6.43
C GLY A 25 -10.84 13.82 5.94
N THR A 26 -9.62 13.49 5.53
CA THR A 26 -8.69 14.46 4.94
C THR A 26 -8.75 14.36 3.42
N ALA A 27 -9.02 15.48 2.73
CA ALA A 27 -9.09 15.52 1.28
C ALA A 27 -7.72 15.81 0.64
N GLY A 28 -7.51 15.36 -0.60
CA GLY A 28 -6.33 15.71 -1.40
C GLY A 28 -5.09 14.82 -1.21
N HIS A 29 -5.26 13.61 -0.70
CA HIS A 29 -4.15 12.66 -0.56
C HIS A 29 -3.88 11.86 -1.84
N ILE A 30 -2.62 11.83 -2.25
CA ILE A 30 -2.12 10.91 -3.27
C ILE A 30 -1.36 9.80 -2.54
N PHE A 31 -1.88 8.57 -2.60
CA PHE A 31 -1.19 7.42 -2.05
C PHE A 31 0.05 7.11 -2.89
N ASN A 32 1.20 6.96 -2.25
CA ASN A 32 2.42 6.54 -2.92
C ASN A 32 3.37 5.83 -1.93
N LEU A 33 4.36 5.13 -2.46
CA LEU A 33 5.48 4.65 -1.67
C LEU A 33 6.42 5.81 -1.35
N GLY A 34 6.97 5.84 -0.14
CA GLY A 34 7.94 6.87 0.26
C GLY A 34 9.30 6.80 -0.46
N HIS A 35 9.56 5.73 -1.21
CA HIS A 35 10.75 5.52 -2.04
C HIS A 35 10.36 4.65 -3.25
N GLY A 36 11.27 4.56 -4.23
CA GLY A 36 11.09 3.70 -5.39
C GLY A 36 10.98 2.20 -5.04
N ILE A 37 10.25 1.46 -5.86
CA ILE A 37 10.13 0.01 -5.78
C ILE A 37 11.49 -0.64 -6.05
N THR A 38 11.86 -1.67 -5.30
CA THR A 38 13.08 -2.45 -5.51
C THR A 38 12.83 -3.64 -6.43
N PRO A 39 13.86 -4.18 -7.13
CA PRO A 39 13.70 -5.35 -8.00
C PRO A 39 13.20 -6.62 -7.29
N GLN A 40 13.35 -6.70 -5.97
CA GLN A 40 12.92 -7.84 -5.14
C GLN A 40 11.43 -7.75 -4.76
N ALA A 41 10.76 -6.66 -5.12
CA ALA A 41 9.33 -6.50 -4.88
C ALA A 41 8.53 -7.63 -5.55
N ARG A 42 7.60 -8.19 -4.78
CA ARG A 42 6.76 -9.29 -5.26
C ARG A 42 5.52 -8.72 -5.94
N LEU A 43 5.20 -9.21 -7.13
CA LEU A 43 4.08 -8.71 -7.94
C LEU A 43 2.73 -8.81 -7.20
N GLU A 44 2.52 -9.89 -6.46
CA GLU A 44 1.32 -10.09 -5.63
C GLU A 44 1.18 -9.07 -4.50
N CYS A 45 2.30 -8.57 -3.94
CA CYS A 45 2.28 -7.49 -2.96
C CYS A 45 1.91 -6.17 -3.62
N MET A 46 2.41 -5.91 -4.83
CA MET A 46 2.03 -4.71 -5.59
C MET A 46 0.55 -4.74 -5.98
N GLN A 47 0.04 -5.88 -6.44
CA GLN A 47 -1.37 -6.04 -6.76
C GLN A 47 -2.25 -5.81 -5.53
N ALA A 48 -1.90 -6.41 -4.39
CA ALA A 48 -2.62 -6.21 -3.14
C ALA A 48 -2.63 -4.75 -2.69
N LEU A 49 -1.53 -4.00 -2.91
CA LEU A 49 -1.47 -2.57 -2.63
C LEU A 49 -2.49 -1.79 -3.49
N VAL A 50 -2.47 -2.02 -4.81
CA VAL A 50 -3.36 -1.34 -5.77
C VAL A 50 -4.82 -1.65 -5.46
N ASP A 51 -5.16 -2.93 -5.24
CA ASP A 51 -6.52 -3.35 -4.94
C ASP A 51 -7.01 -2.72 -3.63
N THR A 52 -6.16 -2.66 -2.61
CA THR A 52 -6.53 -2.04 -1.32
C THR A 52 -6.79 -0.56 -1.50
N VAL A 53 -5.89 0.18 -2.17
CA VAL A 53 -6.00 1.64 -2.30
C VAL A 53 -7.19 2.03 -3.18
N THR A 54 -7.45 1.29 -4.27
CA THR A 54 -8.53 1.60 -5.21
C THR A 54 -9.90 1.09 -4.76
N GLY A 55 -9.94 0.06 -3.91
CA GLY A 55 -11.18 -0.50 -3.34
C GLY A 55 -11.57 0.05 -1.97
N TRP A 56 -10.76 0.92 -1.36
CA TRP A 56 -10.99 1.42 -0.01
C TRP A 56 -12.18 2.39 0.08
N HIS A 57 -13.00 2.23 1.13
CA HIS A 57 -14.19 3.03 1.44
C HIS A 57 -14.34 3.26 2.95
#